data_AF-A0A962ZCD5-F1
#
_entry.id   AF-A0A962ZCD5-F1
#
_cell.length_a   1.000
_cell.length_b   1.000
_cell.length_c   1.000
_cell.angle_alpha   90.00
_cell.angle_beta   90.00
_cell.angle_gamma   90.00
#
_symmetry.space_group_name_H-M   'P 1'
#
loop_
_entity.id
_entity.type
_entity.pdbx_description
1 polymer ?
#
loop_
_entity_poly.entity_id
_entity_poly.type
_entity_poly.pdbx_seq_one_letter_code
_entity_poly.pdbx_strand_id
1 'polypeptide(L)'
;MLTSWGPWSDRTYFLDKMTLADLVRAYFTHYSIQAYILLAVLAIAASAFFADGWGGPVAAAILVVLLYPFVEYVVHRHLLHSHMLFKHKATAKVWKR
;
A
#
# COMPACT_ATOMS: atom_id res chain seq x y z
N MET A 1 -20.91 -1.37 18.06
CA MET A 1 -21.03 -2.76 17.60
C MET A 1 -20.56 -2.86 16.15
N LEU A 2 -19.25 -3.02 15.95
CA LEU A 2 -18.63 -3.65 14.80
C LEU A 2 -17.48 -4.46 15.41
N THR A 3 -17.49 -5.75 15.10
CA THR A 3 -16.67 -6.83 15.67
C THR A 3 -15.22 -6.44 15.98
N SER A 4 -14.89 -6.41 17.28
CA SER A 4 -13.54 -6.23 17.82
C SER A 4 -12.76 -7.56 17.79
N TRP A 5 -12.75 -8.23 16.64
CA TRP A 5 -12.13 -9.55 16.50
C TRP A 5 -10.71 -9.41 15.96
N GLY A 6 -9.75 -9.87 16.76
CA GLY A 6 -8.31 -9.81 16.47
C GLY A 6 -7.59 -8.67 17.20
N PRO A 7 -6.28 -8.50 16.99
CA PRO A 7 -5.44 -7.48 17.65
C PRO A 7 -5.78 -6.02 17.30
N TRP A 8 -7.01 -5.76 16.82
CA TRP A 8 -7.55 -4.52 16.25
C TRP A 8 -8.55 -3.82 17.16
N SER A 9 -8.84 -4.41 18.32
CA SER A 9 -9.73 -3.81 19.31
C SER A 9 -9.00 -2.69 20.07
N ASP A 10 -9.34 -1.44 19.77
CA ASP A 10 -9.18 -0.28 20.66
C ASP A 10 -7.77 0.07 21.18
N ARG A 11 -6.69 -0.33 20.50
CA ARG A 11 -5.32 0.05 20.92
C ARG A 11 -4.62 0.94 19.90
N THR A 12 -4.19 2.11 20.34
CA THR A 12 -3.10 2.86 19.69
C THR A 12 -1.90 1.92 19.57
N TYR A 13 -1.51 1.59 18.33
CA TYR A 13 -0.36 0.74 18.05
C TYR A 13 0.92 1.41 18.55
N PHE A 14 1.38 0.99 19.73
CA PHE A 14 2.71 1.32 20.23
C PHE A 14 3.74 0.48 19.46
N LEU A 15 4.08 0.91 18.24
CA LEU A 15 5.05 0.26 17.37
C LEU A 15 6.42 0.08 18.08
N ASP A 16 6.73 0.96 19.03
CA ASP A 16 7.91 0.94 19.89
C ASP A 16 7.94 -0.24 20.88
N LYS A 17 6.81 -0.92 21.10
CA LYS A 17 6.67 -2.02 22.07
C LYS A 17 6.38 -3.38 21.44
N MET A 18 6.29 -3.45 20.11
CA MET A 18 6.00 -4.69 19.39
C MET A 18 7.27 -5.46 19.05
N THR A 19 7.22 -6.79 19.21
CA THR A 19 8.23 -7.66 18.60
C THR A 19 8.00 -7.75 17.08
N LEU A 20 9.00 -8.22 16.32
CA LEU A 20 8.83 -8.45 14.88
C LEU A 20 7.66 -9.41 14.58
N ALA A 21 7.46 -10.43 15.41
CA ALA A 21 6.37 -11.38 15.26
C ALA A 21 4.99 -10.71 15.44
N ASP A 22 4.88 -9.83 16.44
CA ASP A 22 3.67 -9.04 16.68
C ASP A 22 3.37 -8.11 15.51
N LEU A 23 4.42 -7.45 14.98
CA LEU A 23 4.31 -6.57 13.84
C LEU A 23 3.85 -7.31 12.59
N VAL A 24 4.43 -8.48 12.27
CA VAL A 24 4.03 -9.29 11.12
C VAL A 24 2.57 -9.71 11.24
N ARG A 25 2.15 -10.18 12.43
CA ARG A 25 0.75 -10.57 12.67
C ARG A 25 -0.19 -9.37 12.52
N ALA A 26 0.18 -8.21 13.08
CA ALA A 26 -0.59 -6.98 12.92
C ALA A 26 -0.57 -6.49 11.45
N TYR A 27 0.49 -6.66 10.70
CA TYR A 27 0.48 -6.24 9.30
C TYR A 27 -0.55 -7.04 8.47
N PHE A 28 -0.50 -8.38 8.55
CA PHE A 28 -1.38 -9.24 7.74
C PHE A 28 -2.84 -9.30 8.21
N THR A 29 -3.13 -8.88 9.44
CA THR A 29 -4.50 -8.83 9.93
C THR A 29 -5.19 -7.48 9.70
N HIS A 30 -4.45 -6.47 9.19
CA HIS A 30 -5.01 -5.15 8.89
C HIS A 30 -5.94 -5.25 7.67
N TYR A 31 -7.16 -4.72 7.78
CA TYR A 31 -8.17 -4.82 6.71
C TYR A 31 -7.68 -4.25 5.36
N SER A 32 -6.93 -3.14 5.37
CA SER A 32 -6.37 -2.57 4.14
C SER A 32 -5.35 -3.50 3.47
N ILE A 33 -4.50 -4.17 4.25
CA ILE A 33 -3.53 -5.14 3.72
C ILE A 33 -4.26 -6.34 3.12
N GLN A 34 -5.30 -6.84 3.79
CA GLN A 34 -6.15 -7.91 3.24
C GLN A 34 -6.84 -7.49 1.95
N ALA A 35 -7.38 -6.26 1.88
CA ALA A 35 -7.98 -5.72 0.67
C ALA A 35 -6.97 -5.63 -0.48
N TYR A 36 -5.75 -5.15 -0.21
CA TYR A 36 -4.69 -5.09 -1.22
C TYR A 36 -4.25 -6.47 -1.69
N ILE A 37 -4.12 -7.46 -0.79
CA ILE A 37 -3.81 -8.84 -1.18
C ILE A 37 -4.91 -9.41 -2.07
N LEU A 38 -6.18 -9.21 -1.71
CA LEU A 38 -7.31 -9.66 -2.52
C LEU A 38 -7.28 -9.02 -3.92
N LEU A 39 -7.10 -7.70 -3.99
CA LEU A 39 -6.99 -6.99 -5.27
C LEU A 39 -5.79 -7.46 -6.09
N ALA A 40 -4.64 -7.71 -5.46
CA ALA A 40 -3.46 -8.24 -6.15
C ALA A 40 -3.74 -9.62 -6.74
N VAL A 41 -4.37 -10.53 -5.98
CA VAL A 41 -4.76 -11.86 -6.47
C VAL A 41 -5.73 -11.75 -7.64
N LEU A 42 -6.76 -10.91 -7.53
CA LEU A 42 -7.74 -10.69 -8.60
C LEU A 42 -7.08 -10.11 -9.87
N ALA A 43 -6.17 -9.15 -9.71
CA ALA A 43 -5.44 -8.55 -10.83
C ALA A 43 -4.50 -9.55 -11.51
N ILE A 44 -3.79 -10.38 -10.75
CA ILE A 44 -2.94 -11.44 -11.29
C ILE A 44 -3.79 -12.48 -12.03
N ALA A 45 -4.91 -12.92 -11.44
CA ALA A 45 -5.82 -13.87 -12.06
C ALA A 45 -6.42 -13.32 -13.36
N ALA A 46 -6.86 -12.05 -13.35
CA ALA A 46 -7.33 -11.37 -14.55
C ALA A 46 -6.22 -11.29 -15.62
N SER A 47 -5.01 -10.90 -15.23
CA SER A 47 -3.88 -10.82 -16.15
C SER A 47 -3.54 -12.18 -16.77
N ALA A 48 -3.67 -13.29 -16.04
CA ALA A 48 -3.45 -14.62 -16.58
C ALA A 48 -4.60 -15.09 -17.48
N PHE A 49 -5.84 -14.74 -17.12
CA PHE A 49 -7.04 -15.13 -17.88
C PHE A 49 -7.14 -14.39 -19.23
N PHE A 50 -6.77 -13.11 -19.28
CA PHE A 50 -6.84 -12.29 -20.50
C PHE A 50 -5.55 -12.31 -21.33
N ALA A 51 -4.49 -12.98 -20.86
CA ALA A 51 -3.24 -13.02 -21.60
C ALA A 51 -3.30 -14.07 -22.72
N ASP A 52 -3.01 -13.64 -23.96
CA ASP A 52 -2.76 -14.56 -25.08
C ASP A 52 -1.44 -15.34 -24.91
N GLY A 53 -0.56 -14.87 -24.02
CA GLY A 53 0.69 -15.54 -23.65
C GLY A 53 1.43 -14.81 -22.52
N TRP A 54 2.40 -15.49 -21.90
CA TRP A 54 3.08 -15.00 -20.68
C TRP A 54 4.05 -13.83 -20.90
N GLY A 55 4.46 -13.56 -22.15
CA GLY A 55 5.45 -12.52 -22.46
C GLY A 55 5.02 -11.12 -22.01
N GLY A 56 3.76 -10.74 -22.25
CA GLY A 56 3.22 -9.44 -21.86
C GLY A 56 3.18 -9.24 -20.33
N PRO A 57 2.49 -10.10 -19.57
CA PRO A 57 2.43 -10.01 -18.12
C PRO A 57 3.80 -10.02 -17.43
N VAL A 58 4.71 -10.90 -17.87
CA VAL A 58 6.06 -10.99 -17.30
C VAL A 58 6.88 -9.74 -17.60
N ALA A 59 6.84 -9.23 -18.84
CA ALA A 59 7.52 -7.99 -19.19
C ALA A 59 6.99 -6.79 -18.38
N ALA A 60 5.67 -6.70 -18.19
CA ALA A 60 5.05 -5.68 -17.36
C ALA A 60 5.51 -5.78 -15.89
N ALA A 61 5.56 -6.98 -15.32
CA ALA A 61 6.03 -7.18 -13.95
C ALA A 61 7.49 -6.74 -13.78
N ILE A 62 8.38 -7.11 -14.72
CA ILE A 62 9.79 -6.70 -14.71
C ILE A 62 9.90 -5.18 -14.80
N LEU A 63 9.16 -4.57 -15.72
CA LEU A 63 9.18 -3.11 -15.90
C LEU A 63 8.73 -2.39 -14.64
N VAL A 64 7.67 -2.87 -13.97
CA VAL A 64 7.19 -2.30 -12.71
C VAL A 64 8.26 -2.41 -11.63
N VAL A 65 8.92 -3.55 -11.46
CA VAL A 65 9.99 -3.71 -10.45
C VAL A 65 11.13 -2.72 -10.68
N LEU A 66 11.48 -2.43 -11.94
CA LEU A 66 12.55 -1.51 -12.29
C LEU A 66 12.15 -0.03 -12.16
N LEU A 67 10.92 0.32 -12.57
CA LEU A 67 10.46 1.71 -12.62
C LEU A 67 9.85 2.17 -11.29
N TYR A 68 9.26 1.26 -10.52
CA TYR A 68 8.57 1.60 -9.27
C TYR A 68 9.46 2.37 -8.29
N PRO A 69 10.74 2.00 -8.02
CA PRO A 69 11.60 2.75 -7.11
C PRO A 69 11.83 4.20 -7.57
N PHE A 70 11.94 4.41 -8.88
CA PHE A 70 12.10 5.75 -9.45
C PHE A 70 10.82 6.58 -9.29
N VAL A 71 9.67 5.99 -9.66
CA VAL A 71 8.36 6.66 -9.52
C VAL A 71 8.08 6.97 -8.04
N GLU A 72 8.32 6.02 -7.15
CA GLU A 72 8.18 6.19 -5.72
C GLU A 72 9.07 7.32 -5.20
N TYR A 73 10.35 7.36 -5.58
CA TYR A 73 11.24 8.43 -5.17
C TYR A 73 10.74 9.82 -5.61
N VAL A 74 10.31 9.93 -6.87
CA VAL A 74 9.80 11.20 -7.41
C VAL A 74 8.52 11.61 -6.67
N VAL A 75 7.56 10.70 -6.51
CA VAL A 75 6.30 10.98 -5.81
C VAL A 75 6.56 11.29 -4.34
N HIS A 76 7.38 10.51 -3.66
CA HIS A 76 7.68 10.68 -2.25
C HIS A 76 8.37 12.01 -1.98
N ARG A 77 9.39 12.36 -2.77
CA ARG A 77 10.16 13.58 -2.58
C ARG A 77 9.42 14.83 -3.05
N HIS A 78 8.77 14.79 -4.21
CA HIS A 78 8.23 15.98 -4.87
C HIS A 78 6.72 16.16 -4.70
N LEU A 79 5.97 15.11 -4.37
CA LEU A 79 4.57 15.25 -4.00
C LEU A 79 4.42 15.14 -2.48
N LEU A 80 4.79 13.99 -1.89
CA LEU A 80 4.47 13.71 -0.50
C LEU A 80 5.22 14.60 0.50
N HIS A 81 6.45 14.98 0.17
CA HIS A 81 7.28 15.88 1.00
C HIS A 81 7.35 17.32 0.45
N SER A 82 6.47 17.69 -0.48
CA SER A 82 6.52 19.03 -1.06
C SER A 82 6.03 20.11 -0.09
N HIS A 83 6.90 21.08 0.18
CA HIS A 83 6.55 22.26 0.95
C HIS A 83 5.55 23.18 0.24
N MET A 84 5.32 23.01 -1.08
CA MET A 84 4.44 23.88 -1.86
C MET A 84 2.98 23.42 -1.82
N LEU A 85 2.76 22.11 -1.93
CA LEU A 85 1.40 21.54 -2.01
C LEU A 85 0.63 21.62 -0.68
N PHE A 86 1.34 21.57 0.46
CA PHE A 86 0.68 21.76 1.76
C PHE A 86 0.28 23.23 2.00
N LYS A 87 1.01 24.20 1.42
CA LYS A 87 0.73 25.64 1.58
C LYS A 87 -0.41 26.11 0.69
N HIS A 88 -0.74 25.38 -0.36
CA HIS A 88 -1.81 25.74 -1.29
C HIS A 88 -3.19 25.43 -0.69
N LYS A 89 -4.08 26.43 -0.61
CA LYS A 89 -5.37 26.35 0.10
C LYS A 89 -6.27 25.21 -0.38
N ALA A 90 -6.23 24.87 -1.68
CA ALA A 90 -7.10 23.83 -2.26
C ALA A 90 -6.70 22.41 -1.83
N THR A 91 -5.40 22.14 -1.68
CA THR A 91 -4.86 20.82 -1.35
C THR A 91 -4.59 20.64 0.13
N ALA A 92 -4.49 21.74 0.89
CA ALA A 92 -4.14 21.74 2.32
C ALA A 92 -5.00 20.83 3.22
N LYS A 93 -6.27 20.57 2.87
CA LYS A 93 -7.16 19.67 3.64
C LYS A 93 -6.79 18.18 3.50
N VAL A 94 -6.13 17.80 2.41
CA VAL A 94 -5.74 16.40 2.13
C VAL A 94 -4.44 16.05 2.85
N TRP A 95 -3.59 17.05 3.11
CA TRP A 95 -2.30 16.87 3.78
C TRP A 95 -2.48 16.82 5.30
N LYS A 96 -2.09 15.71 5.93
CA LYS A 96 -1.93 15.64 7.38
C LYS A 96 -0.77 16.54 7.80
N ARG A 97 -1.02 17.42 8.77
CA ARG A 97 -0.02 18.25 9.43
C ARG A 97 0.73 17.45 10.48
#